data_AF-A0A7S4VZR9-F1
#
_entry.id   AF-A0A7S4VZR9-F1
#
_cell.length_a   1.000
_cell.length_b   1.000
_cell.length_c   1.000
_cell.angle_alpha   90.00
_cell.angle_beta   90.00
_cell.angle_gamma   90.00
#
_symmetry.space_group_name_H-M   'P 1'
#
loop_
_entity.id
_entity.type
_entity.pdbx_description
1 polymer ?
#
loop_
_entity_poly.entity_id
_entity_poly.type
_entity_poly.pdbx_seq_one_letter_code
_entity_poly.pdbx_strand_id
1 'polypeptide(L)'
;MVGTYGWGEDFWTGFYVAGAVRYIYVLHVTWLVNSAAHLYGDHPYDPQSWPAENPFVSLGALGEGWHNWHHKYPFDYSASEFGVSSQFNPTKMIIDLAAACGMVTDRKRANGAWGKLKE
;
A
#
# COMPACT_ATOMS: atom_id res chain seq x y z
N MET A 1 -14.63 6.03 23.64
CA MET A 1 -15.89 6.57 23.08
C MET A 1 -16.57 5.58 22.15
N VAL A 2 -16.09 5.33 20.92
CA VAL A 2 -16.76 4.38 20.00
C VAL A 2 -16.89 2.98 20.60
N GLY A 3 -15.81 2.37 21.10
CA GLY A 3 -15.90 1.05 21.73
C GLY A 3 -16.77 1.04 22.99
N THR A 4 -16.63 2.08 23.82
CA THR A 4 -17.41 2.25 25.07
C THR A 4 -18.91 2.32 24.82
N TYR A 5 -19.36 3.12 23.86
CA TYR A 5 -20.79 3.26 23.55
C TYR A 5 -21.30 2.21 22.56
N GLY A 6 -20.44 1.65 21.71
CA GLY A 6 -20.82 0.72 20.66
C GLY A 6 -20.98 -0.71 21.16
N TRP A 7 -20.06 -1.20 22.00
CA TRP A 7 -20.08 -2.57 22.51
C TRP A 7 -19.66 -2.71 23.97
N GLY A 8 -19.66 -1.62 24.74
CA GLY A 8 -19.44 -1.65 26.19
C GLY A 8 -17.98 -1.78 26.62
N GLU A 9 -17.01 -1.45 25.76
CA GLU A 9 -15.58 -1.50 26.09
C GLU A 9 -15.20 -0.51 27.21
N ASP A 10 -14.28 -0.92 28.09
CA ASP A 10 -13.70 0.01 29.06
C ASP A 10 -13.03 1.21 28.34
N PHE A 11 -13.21 2.41 28.88
CA PHE A 11 -12.70 3.63 28.25
C PHE A 11 -11.19 3.59 28.08
N TRP A 12 -10.44 3.15 29.10
CA TRP A 12 -8.98 3.15 29.07
C TRP A 12 -8.45 2.07 28.15
N THR A 13 -9.06 0.89 28.12
CA THR A 13 -8.75 -0.14 27.12
C THR A 13 -8.95 0.39 25.69
N GLY A 14 -10.10 1.03 25.43
CA GLY A 14 -10.38 1.64 24.14
C GLY A 14 -9.38 2.75 23.78
N PHE A 15 -8.98 3.58 24.74
CA PHE A 15 -8.00 4.65 24.53
C PHE A 15 -6.61 4.10 24.20
N TYR A 16 -6.07 3.17 24.99
CA TYR A 16 -4.73 2.66 24.81
C TYR A 16 -4.61 1.69 23.64
N VAL A 17 -5.54 0.77 23.46
CA VAL A 17 -5.43 -0.27 22.42
C VAL A 17 -5.93 0.26 21.08
N ALA A 18 -7.22 0.59 20.99
CA ALA A 18 -7.83 1.03 19.73
C ALA A 18 -7.40 2.46 19.32
N GLY A 19 -7.00 3.29 20.28
CA GLY A 19 -6.42 4.61 20.03
C GLY A 19 -4.91 4.55 19.83
N ALA A 20 -4.15 4.45 20.93
CA ALA A 20 -2.70 4.66 20.93
C ALA A 20 -1.93 3.56 20.19
N VAL A 21 -2.11 2.27 20.53
CA VAL A 21 -1.40 1.15 19.89
C VAL A 21 -1.72 1.09 18.40
N ARG A 22 -3.00 1.21 18.02
CA ARG A 22 -3.40 1.30 16.62
C ARG A 22 -2.66 2.44 15.90
N TYR A 23 -2.63 3.63 16.50
CA TYR A 23 -1.98 4.79 15.88
C TYR A 23 -0.46 4.59 15.72
N ILE A 24 0.20 4.10 16.77
CA ILE A 24 1.62 3.74 16.73
C ILE A 24 1.90 2.71 15.63
N TYR A 25 1.08 1.66 15.54
CA TYR A 25 1.21 0.65 14.50
C TYR A 25 1.10 1.24 13.10
N VAL A 26 0.06 2.05 12.84
CA VAL A 26 -0.13 2.73 11.54
C VAL A 26 1.08 3.60 11.20
N LEU A 27 1.61 4.37 12.15
CA LEU A 27 2.80 5.19 11.93
C LEU A 27 4.01 4.35 11.54
N HIS A 28 4.31 3.29 12.30
CA HIS A 28 5.48 2.44 12.02
C HIS A 28 5.39 1.77 10.67
N VAL A 29 4.23 1.20 10.33
CA VAL A 29 4.01 0.57 9.04
C VAL A 29 4.14 1.58 7.88
N THR A 30 3.61 2.80 8.06
CA THR A 30 3.78 3.87 7.07
C THR A 30 5.26 4.25 6.91
N TRP A 31 6.01 4.35 8.01
CA TRP A 31 7.43 4.68 7.96
C TRP A 31 8.30 3.54 7.42
N LEU A 32 7.85 2.29 7.47
CA LEU A 32 8.53 1.18 6.81
C LEU A 32 8.56 1.35 5.28
N VAL A 33 7.60 2.06 4.68
CA VAL A 33 7.64 2.42 3.25
C VAL A 33 8.86 3.29 2.96
N ASN A 34 9.17 4.28 3.80
CA ASN A 34 10.32 5.16 3.60
C ASN A 34 11.66 4.53 4.02
N SER A 35 11.64 3.48 4.83
CA SER A 35 12.85 2.86 5.39
C SER A 35 13.09 1.48 4.81
N ALA A 36 12.39 0.45 5.29
CA ALA A 36 12.58 -0.92 4.84
C ALA A 36 12.37 -1.09 3.33
N ALA A 37 11.38 -0.45 2.72
CA ALA A 37 11.16 -0.54 1.27
C ALA A 37 12.15 0.28 0.42
N HIS A 38 13.11 0.97 1.04
CA HIS A 38 14.25 1.59 0.35
C HIS A 38 15.58 0.86 0.59
N LEU A 39 15.57 -0.19 1.42
CA LEU A 39 16.80 -0.90 1.84
C LEU A 39 16.73 -2.40 1.56
N TYR A 40 15.54 -3.00 1.65
CA TYR A 40 15.36 -4.45 1.61
C TYR A 40 14.31 -4.83 0.57
N GLY A 41 14.69 -5.67 -0.39
CA GLY A 41 13.81 -6.17 -1.46
C GLY A 41 14.54 -6.23 -2.80
N ASP A 42 13.78 -6.54 -3.85
CA ASP A 42 14.28 -6.63 -5.23
C ASP A 42 14.03 -5.32 -6.01
N HIS A 43 14.82 -5.09 -7.07
CA HIS A 43 14.73 -3.89 -7.92
C HIS A 43 14.46 -4.22 -9.40
N PRO A 44 13.33 -4.87 -9.74
CA PRO A 44 13.09 -5.41 -11.08
C PRO A 44 12.79 -4.35 -12.17
N TYR A 45 12.45 -3.11 -11.79
CA TYR A 45 12.02 -2.02 -12.68
C TYR A 45 13.06 -0.91 -12.85
N ASP A 46 13.84 -0.66 -11.80
CA ASP A 46 14.98 0.24 -11.82
C ASP A 46 16.10 -0.26 -10.89
N PRO A 47 17.04 -1.08 -11.42
CA PRO A 47 18.10 -1.71 -10.62
C PRO A 47 19.12 -0.75 -10.00
N GLN A 48 19.15 0.51 -10.45
CA GLN A 48 20.09 1.52 -9.93
C GLN A 48 19.45 2.39 -8.85
N SER A 49 18.14 2.26 -8.64
CA SER A 49 17.39 3.01 -7.64
C SER A 49 17.41 2.29 -6.29
N TRP A 50 17.21 3.04 -5.20
CA TRP A 50 17.07 2.49 -3.84
C TRP A 50 15.70 1.84 -3.51
N PRO A 51 14.55 2.39 -3.97
CA PRO A 51 13.23 1.79 -3.72
C PRO A 51 13.14 0.35 -4.22
N ALA A 52 12.67 -0.55 -3.37
CA ALA A 52 12.64 -1.98 -3.59
C ALA A 52 11.21 -2.55 -3.48
N GLU A 53 10.95 -3.66 -4.16
CA GLU A 53 9.75 -4.46 -3.96
C GLU A 53 9.86 -5.24 -2.64
N ASN A 54 8.99 -4.93 -1.67
CA ASN A 54 8.99 -5.54 -0.34
C ASN A 54 7.59 -6.07 0.04
N PRO A 55 7.33 -7.38 -0.09
CA PRO A 55 6.04 -7.99 0.24
C PRO A 55 5.60 -7.81 1.70
N PHE A 56 6.56 -7.76 2.64
CA PHE A 56 6.25 -7.60 4.07
C PHE A 56 5.77 -6.18 4.38
N VAL A 57 6.42 -5.17 3.80
CA VAL A 57 5.93 -3.78 3.87
C VAL A 57 4.57 -3.68 3.20
N SER A 58 4.36 -4.34 2.06
CA SER A 58 3.09 -4.32 1.35
C SER A 58 1.94 -4.92 2.18
N LEU A 59 2.19 -6.00 2.92
CA LEU A 59 1.22 -6.62 3.81
C LEU A 59 0.76 -5.65 4.91
N GLY A 60 1.69 -4.96 5.56
CA GLY A 60 1.35 -3.98 6.59
C GLY A 60 0.70 -2.72 6.00
N ALA A 61 1.33 -2.16 4.97
CA ALA A 61 0.97 -0.86 4.38
C ALA A 61 -0.14 -0.97 3.32
N LEU A 62 -0.83 -2.11 3.26
CA LEU A 62 -2.00 -2.33 2.42
C LEU A 62 -1.76 -2.12 0.91
N GLY A 63 -0.57 -2.49 0.41
CA GLY A 63 -0.22 -2.41 -1.00
C GLY A 63 0.96 -1.49 -1.34
N GLU A 64 1.42 -0.65 -0.42
CA GLU A 64 2.43 0.38 -0.69
C GLU A 64 3.89 -0.14 -0.66
N GLY A 65 4.09 -1.45 -0.47
CA GLY A 65 5.42 -2.06 -0.42
C GLY A 65 6.02 -2.38 -1.79
N TRP A 66 5.26 -2.21 -2.89
CA TRP A 66 5.73 -2.43 -4.26
C TRP A 66 6.48 -1.18 -4.77
N HIS A 67 7.55 -0.84 -4.06
CA HIS A 67 8.08 0.52 -4.06
C HIS A 67 9.03 0.80 -5.23
N ASN A 68 9.66 -0.22 -5.82
CA ASN A 68 10.45 -0.05 -7.04
C ASN A 68 9.55 0.33 -8.22
N TRP A 69 8.38 -0.32 -8.36
CA TRP A 69 7.38 0.03 -9.36
C TRP A 69 6.82 1.43 -9.12
N HIS A 70 6.44 1.72 -7.88
CA HIS A 70 5.89 3.02 -7.50
C HIS A 70 6.82 4.18 -7.88
N HIS A 71 8.11 4.08 -7.58
CA HIS A 71 9.09 5.12 -7.94
C HIS A 71 9.36 5.19 -9.44
N LYS A 72 9.35 4.05 -10.13
CA LYS A 72 9.52 4.02 -11.59
C LYS A 72 8.33 4.62 -12.33
N TYR A 73 7.12 4.37 -11.84
CA TYR A 73 5.85 4.77 -12.45
C TYR A 73 4.91 5.44 -11.44
N PRO A 74 5.23 6.66 -10.97
CA PRO A 74 4.47 7.33 -9.91
C PRO A 74 3.04 7.72 -10.32
N PHE A 75 2.71 7.64 -11.60
CA PHE A 75 1.37 7.91 -12.13
C PHE A 75 0.45 6.67 -12.17
N ASP A 76 0.97 5.47 -11.90
CA ASP A 76 0.15 4.26 -11.87
C ASP A 76 -0.70 4.24 -10.59
N TYR A 77 -2.04 4.26 -10.73
CA TYR A 77 -2.94 4.32 -9.57
C TYR A 77 -2.81 3.13 -8.63
N SER A 78 -2.27 2.00 -9.11
CA SER A 78 -2.13 0.80 -8.30
C SER A 78 -0.79 0.66 -7.61
N ALA A 79 0.19 1.51 -7.92
CA ALA A 79 1.54 1.41 -7.38
C ALA A 79 2.19 0.01 -7.53
N SER A 80 1.70 -0.86 -8.43
CA SER A 80 2.18 -2.24 -8.62
C SER A 80 1.91 -2.75 -10.04
N GLU A 81 2.75 -3.66 -10.54
CA GLU A 81 2.64 -4.19 -11.91
C GLU A 81 1.46 -5.17 -12.06
N PHE A 82 1.31 -6.08 -11.09
CA PHE A 82 0.45 -7.25 -11.16
C PHE A 82 -0.91 -7.03 -10.48
N GLY A 83 -1.74 -8.08 -10.50
CA GLY A 83 -3.05 -8.09 -9.87
C GLY A 83 -2.97 -8.18 -8.33
N VAL A 84 -4.09 -7.84 -7.68
CA VAL A 84 -4.20 -7.73 -6.20
C VAL A 84 -3.80 -9.00 -5.45
N SER A 85 -3.95 -10.18 -6.05
CA SER A 85 -3.58 -11.46 -5.43
C SER A 85 -2.09 -11.79 -5.56
N SER A 86 -1.49 -11.46 -6.70
CA SER A 86 -0.08 -11.73 -6.99
C SER A 86 0.83 -10.72 -6.31
N GLN A 87 0.39 -9.46 -6.26
CA GLN A 87 0.96 -8.40 -5.47
C GLN A 87 -0.12 -7.93 -4.51
N PHE A 88 -0.08 -8.42 -3.27
CA PHE A 88 -1.01 -8.04 -2.20
C PHE A 88 -1.22 -6.53 -2.22
N ASN A 89 -2.43 -6.09 -2.59
CA ASN A 89 -2.74 -4.68 -2.75
C ASN A 89 -4.23 -4.39 -2.51
N PRO A 90 -4.67 -4.41 -1.24
CA PRO A 90 -6.04 -4.04 -0.86
C PRO A 90 -6.45 -2.65 -1.34
N THR A 91 -5.53 -1.68 -1.36
CA THR A 91 -5.82 -0.32 -1.83
C THR A 91 -6.28 -0.31 -3.29
N LYS A 92 -5.58 -1.03 -4.17
CA LYS A 92 -6.03 -1.25 -5.56
C LYS A 92 -7.43 -1.86 -5.62
N MET A 93 -7.72 -2.87 -4.80
CA MET A 93 -9.04 -3.51 -4.77
C MET A 93 -10.14 -2.51 -4.43
N ILE A 94 -9.93 -1.68 -3.41
CA ILE A 94 -10.90 -0.66 -2.98
C ILE A 94 -11.15 0.35 -4.12
N ILE A 95 -10.09 0.80 -4.79
CA ILE A 95 -10.20 1.72 -5.93
C ILE A 95 -10.95 1.05 -7.10
N ASP A 96 -10.69 -0.22 -7.37
CA ASP A 96 -11.36 -0.97 -8.43
C ASP A 96 -12.84 -1.20 -8.16
N LEU A 97 -13.20 -1.49 -6.91
CA LEU A 97 -14.60 -1.59 -6.47
C LEU A 97 -15.30 -0.22 -6.56
N ALA A 98 -14.62 0.85 -6.16
CA ALA A 98 -15.15 2.19 -6.28
C ALA A 98 -15.40 2.60 -7.74
N ALA A 99 -14.49 2.20 -8.64
CA ALA A 99 -14.66 2.40 -10.07
C ALA A 99 -15.82 1.56 -10.64
N ALA A 100 -16.02 0.33 -10.17
CA ALA A 100 -17.17 -0.49 -10.56
C ALA A 100 -18.51 0.14 -10.12
N CYS A 101 -18.52 0.87 -9.00
CA CYS A 101 -19.65 1.67 -8.53
C CYS A 101 -19.77 3.05 -9.23
N GLY A 102 -18.89 3.39 -10.18
CA GLY A 102 -18.90 4.67 -10.88
C GLY A 102 -18.36 5.86 -10.09
N MET A 103 -17.75 5.64 -8.92
CA MET A 103 -17.19 6.71 -8.07
C MET A 103 -15.80 7.17 -8.53
N VAL A 104 -15.07 6.33 -9.26
CA VAL A 104 -13.71 6.59 -9.75
C VAL A 104 -13.67 6.34 -11.26
N THR A 105 -13.16 7.31 -12.01
CA THR A 105 -12.89 7.21 -13.45
C THR A 105 -11.40 7.39 -13.73
N ASP A 106 -10.99 7.23 -15.00
CA ASP A 106 -9.67 7.64 -15.50
C ASP A 106 -8.44 7.05 -14.77
N ARG A 107 -8.58 5.82 -14.26
CA ARG A 107 -7.49 5.06 -13.63
C ARG A 107 -6.34 4.83 -14.62
N LYS A 108 -5.16 5.36 -14.30
CA LYS A 108 -3.95 5.24 -15.13
C LYS A 108 -3.12 4.03 -14.74
N ARG A 109 -2.74 3.21 -15.72
CA ARG A 109 -1.84 2.05 -15.54
C ARG A 109 -0.57 2.23 -16.36
N ALA A 110 0.57 1.83 -15.80
CA ALA A 110 1.87 1.93 -16.43
C ALA A 110 2.29 0.66 -17.18
N ASN A 111 1.52 -0.43 -17.13
CA ASN A 111 1.83 -1.70 -17.81
C ASN A 111 2.16 -1.50 -19.31
N GLY A 112 1.45 -0.61 -20.00
CA GLY A 112 1.72 -0.31 -21.42
C GLY A 112 3.03 0.49 -21.64
N ALA A 113 3.39 1.39 -20.71
CA ALA A 113 4.67 2.10 -20.76
C ALA A 113 5.83 1.14 -20.47
N TRP A 114 5.66 0.24 -19.50
CA TRP A 114 6.64 -0.77 -19.15
C TRP A 114 6.87 -1.80 -20.26
N GLY A 115 5.79 -2.28 -20.91
CA GLY A 115 5.89 -3.22 -22.02
C GLY A 115 6.79 -2.73 -23.15
N LYS A 116 6.68 -1.45 -23.52
CA LYS A 116 7.51 -0.83 -24.59
C LYS A 116 9.00 -0.72 -24.25
N LEU A 117 9.38 -0.80 -22.97
CA LEU A 117 10.77 -0.75 -22.52
C LEU A 117 11.42 -2.14 -22.47
N LYS A 118 10.61 -3.21 -22.53
CA LYS A 118 11.07 -4.60 -22.56
C LYS A 118 11.30 -5.13 -23.99
N GLU A 119 10.76 -4.43 -24.99
CA GLU A 119 10.98 -4.69 -26.43
C GLU A 119 12.34 -4.16 -26.90
#